data_AF-A0A4R4LUE0-F1
#
_entry.id   AF-A0A4R4LUE0-F1
#
_cell.length_a   1.000
_cell.length_b   1.000
_cell.length_c   1.000
_cell.angle_alpha   90.00
_cell.angle_beta   90.00
_cell.angle_gamma   90.00
#
_symmetry.space_group_name_H-M   'P 1'
#
loop_
_entity.id
_entity.type
_entity.pdbx_description
1 polymer ?
#
loop_
_entity_poly.entity_id
_entity_poly.type
_entity_poly.pdbx_seq_one_letter_code
_entity_poly.pdbx_strand_id
1 'polypeptide(L)' 'MVGSFSLYAFPAEDETGAVYIETLDSALILEKPHDLAAYGDAFDHIRAAALSPRDSRDLLEALATDTI' A
#
# COMPACT_ATOMS: atom_id res chain seq x y z
N MET A 1 -3.69 0.84 14.23
CA MET A 1 -3.48 1.63 13.00
C MET A 1 -2.03 1.41 12.60
N VAL A 2 -1.79 0.82 11.44
CA VAL A 2 -0.44 0.66 10.90
C VAL A 2 -0.06 1.99 10.27
N GLY A 3 1.15 2.50 10.54
CA GLY A 3 1.65 3.72 9.92
C GLY A 3 1.82 3.56 8.40
N SER A 4 2.14 4.65 7.70
CA SER A 4 2.48 4.58 6.27
C SER A 4 3.70 3.69 6.03
N PHE A 5 3.67 2.91 4.97
CA PHE A 5 4.80 2.08 4.52
C PHE A 5 4.79 1.98 2.99
N SER A 6 5.96 1.66 2.42
CA SER A 6 6.10 1.32 1.00
C SER A 6 6.47 -0.15 0.88
N LEU A 7 5.72 -0.90 0.05
CA LEU A 7 5.97 -2.31 -0.24
C LEU A 7 6.56 -2.45 -1.65
N TYR A 8 7.75 -3.02 -1.74
CA TYR A 8 8.44 -3.34 -2.99
C TYR A 8 8.35 -4.84 -3.25
N ALA A 9 7.74 -5.22 -4.37
CA ALA A 9 7.69 -6.59 -4.87
C ALA A 9 8.42 -6.66 -6.21
N PHE A 10 9.30 -7.64 -6.35
CA PHE A 10 10.11 -7.83 -7.53
C PHE A 10 9.66 -9.09 -8.30
N PRO A 11 9.65 -9.07 -9.64
CA PRO A 11 9.14 -10.17 -10.45
C PRO A 11 10.12 -11.35 -10.60
N ALA A 12 11.39 -11.20 -10.21
CA ALA A 12 12.41 -12.24 -10.34
C ALA A 12 12.39 -13.21 -9.15
N GLU A 13 12.53 -14.51 -9.41
CA GLU A 13 12.43 -15.58 -8.40
C GLU A 13 13.49 -15.50 -7.29
N ASP A 14 14.62 -14.82 -7.54
CA ASP A 14 15.74 -14.68 -6.61
C ASP A 14 15.77 -13.33 -5.86
N GLU A 15 14.88 -12.40 -6.19
CA GLU A 15 14.85 -11.06 -5.58
C GLU A 15 13.90 -11.04 -4.38
N THR A 16 14.45 -10.72 -3.20
CA THR A 16 13.66 -10.57 -1.98
C THR A 16 13.00 -9.19 -1.98
N GLY A 17 11.68 -9.15 -1.80
CA GLY A 17 10.94 -7.91 -1.64
C GLY A 17 11.41 -7.11 -0.42
N ALA A 18 10.99 -5.86 -0.32
CA ALA A 18 11.34 -4.99 0.80
C ALA A 18 10.13 -4.18 1.26
N VAL A 19 10.03 -3.98 2.58
CA VAL A 19 9.13 -2.98 3.17
C VAL A 19 9.98 -1.84 3.70
N TYR A 20 9.66 -0.63 3.27
CA TYR A 20 10.29 0.60 3.75
C TYR A 20 9.34 1.35 4.67
N ILE A 21 9.81 1.68 5.87
CA ILE A 21 9.09 2.45 6.87
C ILE A 21 9.92 3.65 7.26
N GLU A 22 9.46 4.84 6.86
CA GLU A 22 10.10 6.09 7.22
C GLU A 22 9.76 6.47 8.68
N THR A 23 10.75 7.00 9.37
CA THR A 23 10.63 7.57 10.71
C THR A 23 11.21 8.99 10.70
N LEU A 24 11.06 9.73 11.80
CA LEU A 24 11.46 11.15 11.85
C LEU A 24 12.95 11.39 11.53
N ASP A 25 13.83 10.46 11.89
CA ASP A 25 15.27 10.57 11.79
C ASP A 25 15.94 9.38 11.07
N SER A 26 15.16 8.40 10.61
CA SER A 26 15.68 7.15 10.04
C SER A 26 14.65 6.42 9.17
N ALA A 27 15.01 5.21 8.75
CA ALA A 27 14.09 4.28 8.12
C ALA A 27 14.37 2.83 8.54
N LEU A 28 13.33 2.02 8.59
CA LEU A 28 13.43 0.56 8.69
C LEU A 28 13.22 -0.06 7.32
N ILE A 29 14.10 -1.00 6.97
CA ILE A 29 13.99 -1.85 5.79
C ILE A 29 13.79 -3.29 6.27
N LEU A 30 12.66 -3.90 5.91
CA LEU A 30 12.34 -5.28 6.26
C LEU A 30 12.35 -6.15 5.01
N GLU A 31 13.16 -7.21 5.02
CA GLU A 31 13.34 -8.13 3.89
C GLU A 31 13.00 -9.58 4.29
N LYS A 32 12.69 -9.84 5.57
CA LYS A 32 12.42 -11.21 6.01
C LYS A 32 11.08 -11.68 5.47
N PRO A 33 10.94 -12.94 5.02
CA PRO A 33 9.71 -13.44 4.43
C PRO A 33 8.44 -13.24 5.29
N HIS A 34 8.55 -13.38 6.62
CA HIS A 34 7.42 -13.17 7.52
C HIS A 34 7.02 -11.70 7.66
N ASP A 35 7.99 -10.78 7.60
CA ASP A 35 7.71 -9.35 7.61
C ASP A 35 7.00 -8.97 6.31
N LEU A 36 7.51 -9.41 5.16
CA LEU A 36 6.89 -9.16 3.85
C LEU A 36 5.45 -9.70 3.78
N ALA A 37 5.22 -10.91 4.30
CA ALA A 37 3.87 -11.49 4.36
C ALA A 37 2.91 -10.65 5.21
N ALA A 38 3.34 -10.23 6.41
CA ALA A 38 2.49 -9.45 7.31
C ALA A 38 2.10 -8.07 6.72
N TYR A 39 3.04 -7.38 6.08
CA TYR A 39 2.76 -6.11 5.41
C TYR A 39 1.98 -6.30 4.10
N GLY A 40 2.17 -7.42 3.40
CA GLY A 40 1.34 -7.83 2.27
C GLY A 40 -0.12 -8.02 2.65
N ASP A 41 -0.39 -8.75 3.74
CA ASP A 41 -1.75 -8.96 4.27
C ASP A 41 -2.41 -7.63 4.66
N ALA A 42 -1.64 -6.73 5.31
CA ALA A 42 -2.13 -5.40 5.65
C ALA A 42 -2.49 -4.57 4.41
N PHE A 43 -1.64 -4.61 3.37
CA PHE A 43 -1.91 -3.94 2.10
C PHE A 43 -3.17 -4.52 1.42
N ASP A 44 -3.30 -5.84 1.40
CA ASP A 44 -4.44 -6.52 0.79
C ASP A 44 -5.76 -6.20 1.51
N HIS A 45 -5.73 -6.04 2.83
CA HIS A 45 -6.89 -5.57 3.60
C HIS A 45 -7.32 -4.15 3.21
N ILE A 46 -6.36 -3.24 3.06
CA ILE A 46 -6.63 -1.85 2.60
C ILE A 46 -7.21 -1.87 1.18
N ARG A 47 -6.63 -2.67 0.29
CA ARG A 47 -7.12 -2.84 -1.09
C ARG A 47 -8.54 -3.41 -1.12
N ALA A 48 -8.86 -4.37 -0.26
CA ALA A 48 -10.19 -4.98 -0.19
C ALA A 48 -11.26 -4.01 0.36
N ALA A 49 -10.87 -3.08 1.24
CA ALA A 49 -11.75 -2.04 1.76
C ALA A 49 -11.91 -0.84 0.81
N ALA A 50 -11.05 -0.71 -0.20
CA ALA A 50 -11.11 0.37 -1.17
C ALA A 50 -12.31 0.23 -2.12
N LEU A 51 -12.76 1.36 -2.66
CA LEU A 51 -13.80 1.39 -3.69
C LEU A 51 -13.34 0.63 -4.94
N SER A 52 -14.31 0.04 -5.66
CA SER A 52 -14.01 -0.54 -6.97
C SER A 52 -13.52 0.54 -7.94
N PRO A 53 -12.80 0.19 -9.02
CA PRO A 53 -12.37 1.18 -10.01
C PRO A 53 -13.52 1.98 -10.62
N ARG A 54 -14.71 1.36 -10.72
CA ARG A 54 -15.92 2.04 -11.20
C ARG A 54 -16.43 3.02 -10.17
N ASP A 55 -16.68 2.57 -8.94
CA ASP A 55 -17.22 3.43 -7.88
C ASP A 55 -16.25 4.58 -7.54
N SER A 56 -14.95 4.34 -7.69
CA SER A 56 -13.92 5.38 -7.56
C SER A 56 -14.07 6.47 -8.63
N ARG A 57 -14.37 6.10 -9.88
CA ARG A 57 -14.61 7.07 -10.97
C ARG A 57 -15.88 7.86 -10.71
N ASP A 58 -16.97 7.17 -10.35
CA ASP A 58 -18.25 7.80 -10.04
C ASP A 58 -18.11 8.82 -8.89
N LEU A 59 -17.35 8.47 -7.84
CA LEU A 59 -17.01 9.40 -6.75
C LEU A 59 -16.22 10.62 -7.25
N LEU A 60 -15.18 10.42 -8.06
CA LEU A 60 -14.35 11.51 -8.57
C LEU A 60 -15.14 12.46 -9.49
N GLU A 61 -16.02 11.94 -10.34
CA GLU A 61 -16.90 12.74 -11.20
C GLU A 61 -17.91 13.56 -10.39
N ALA A 62 -18.48 12.96 -9.35
CA ALA A 62 -19.37 13.67 -8.43
C ALA A 62 -18.64 14.84 -7.74
N LEU A 63 -17.44 14.60 -7.21
CA LEU A 63 -16.63 15.63 -6.55
C LEU A 63 -16.19 16.76 -7.52
N ALA A 64 -15.84 16.41 -8.76
CA ALA A 64 -15.46 17.40 -9.77
C ALA A 64 -16.63 18.31 -10.16
N THR A 65 -17.86 17.79 -10.11
CA THR A 65 -19.08 18.56 -10.41
C THR A 65 -19.53 19.41 -9.21
N ASP A 66 -19.22 18.98 -7.98
CA ASP A 66 -19.57 19.67 -6.73
C ASP A 66 -18.65 20.86 -6.41
N THR A 67 -17.51 20.98 -7.10
CA THR A 67 -16.60 22.13 -6.93
C THR A 67 -17.16 23.34 -7.67
N ILE A 68 -17.79 24.26 -6.92
CA ILE A 68 -18.27 25.60 -7.36
C ILE A 68 -17.10 26.59 -7.52
#